data_AF-A0A660V451-F1
#
_entry.id   AF-A0A660V451-F1
#
_cell.length_a   1.000
_cell.length_b   1.000
_cell.length_c   1.000
_cell.angle_alpha   90.00
_cell.angle_beta   90.00
_cell.angle_gamma   90.00
#
_symmetry.space_group_name_H-M   'P 1'
#
loop_
_entity.id
_entity.type
_entity.pdbx_description
1 polymer ?
#
loop_
_entity_poly.entity_id
_entity_poly.type
_entity_poly.pdbx_seq_one_letter_code
_entity_poly.pdbx_strand_id
1 'polypeptide(L)'
;MGRGQTIFDIRQRMNDDYQNFVYSFIHIADERARKKIEELLRKEPLWPEPLLQLSPNYARGHTIDQLVEMGLLHRDTALTFRK
;
A
#
# COMPACT_ATOMS: atom_id res chain seq x y z
N MET A 1 -6.88 12.91 -26.03
CA MET A 1 -7.19 11.91 -24.99
C MET A 1 -5.92 11.64 -24.19
N GLY A 2 -5.73 12.35 -23.07
CA GLY A 2 -4.62 12.04 -22.17
C GLY A 2 -4.98 10.81 -21.34
N ARG A 3 -4.20 9.73 -21.43
CA ARG A 3 -4.32 8.64 -20.46
C ARG A 3 -3.88 9.20 -19.11
N GLY A 4 -4.80 9.41 -18.19
CA GLY A 4 -4.46 9.74 -16.81
C GLY A 4 -3.65 8.58 -16.21
N GLN A 5 -2.62 8.91 -15.43
CA GLN A 5 -1.84 7.92 -14.69
C GLN A 5 -2.78 7.07 -13.82
N THR A 6 -2.64 5.77 -13.92
CA THR A 6 -3.36 4.80 -13.11
C THR A 6 -2.63 4.55 -11.79
N ILE A 7 -3.31 3.93 -10.82
CA ILE A 7 -2.68 3.48 -9.58
C ILE A 7 -1.51 2.51 -9.83
N PHE A 8 -1.55 1.76 -10.94
CA PHE A 8 -0.48 0.85 -11.33
C PHE A 8 0.77 1.59 -11.78
N ASP A 9 0.61 2.71 -12.50
CA ASP A 9 1.73 3.55 -12.93
C ASP A 9 2.44 4.20 -11.74
N ILE A 10 1.66 4.65 -10.75
CA ILE A 10 2.18 5.20 -9.50
C ILE A 10 2.96 4.14 -8.73
N ARG A 11 2.42 2.93 -8.62
CA ARG A 11 3.09 1.81 -7.96
C ARG A 11 4.40 1.46 -8.64
N GLN A 12 4.42 1.36 -9.97
CA GLN A 12 5.63 1.02 -10.71
C GLN A 12 6.73 2.06 -10.42
N ARG A 13 6.38 3.35 -10.48
CA ARG A 13 7.32 4.42 -10.18
C ARG A 13 7.84 4.38 -8.74
N MET A 14 6.96 4.13 -7.76
CA MET A 14 7.39 3.97 -6.36
C MET A 14 8.38 2.82 -6.20
N ASN A 15 8.12 1.67 -6.81
CA ASN A 15 9.03 0.53 -6.74
C ASN A 15 10.40 0.87 -7.33
N ASP A 16 10.43 1.53 -8.49
CA ASP A 16 11.68 1.92 -9.15
C ASP A 16 12.48 2.93 -8.29
N ASP A 17 11.80 3.94 -7.72
CA ASP A 17 12.42 4.95 -6.86
C ASP A 17 13.00 4.33 -5.59
N TYR A 18 12.25 3.44 -4.93
CA TYR A 18 12.74 2.72 -3.74
C TYR A 18 13.91 1.80 -4.07
N GLN A 19 13.88 1.14 -5.22
CA GLN A 19 14.96 0.24 -5.65
C GLN A 19 16.26 1.03 -5.84
N ASN A 20 16.18 2.16 -6.53
CA ASN A 20 17.32 3.06 -6.72
C ASN A 20 17.85 3.61 -5.39
N PHE A 21 16.96 3.95 -4.46
CA PHE A 21 17.35 4.40 -3.13
C PHE A 21 18.14 3.32 -2.36
N VAL A 22 17.66 2.08 -2.32
CA VAL A 22 18.37 0.97 -1.65
C VAL A 22 19.73 0.72 -2.29
N TYR A 23 19.79 0.72 -3.62
CA TYR A 23 21.05 0.49 -4.35
C TYR A 23 22.06 1.62 -4.17
N SER A 24 21.63 2.84 -3.89
CA SER A 24 22.53 3.97 -3.65
C SER A 24 23.47 3.76 -2.45
N PHE A 25 23.12 2.89 -1.50
CA PHE A 25 23.96 2.55 -0.34
C PHE A 25 24.95 1.42 -0.60
N ILE A 26 24.84 0.72 -1.73
CA ILE A 26 25.68 -0.43 -2.06
C ILE A 26 26.88 0.06 -2.88
N HIS A 27 28.00 0.30 -2.21
CA HIS A 27 29.26 0.65 -2.86
C HIS A 27 30.16 -0.58 -2.99
N ILE A 28 30.43 -1.01 -4.23
CA ILE A 28 31.26 -2.18 -4.51
C ILE A 28 32.49 -1.73 -5.31
N ALA A 29 33.66 -1.84 -4.68
CA ALA A 29 34.94 -1.49 -5.29
C ALA A 29 35.33 -2.45 -6.41
N ASP A 30 35.08 -3.75 -6.23
CA ASP A 30 35.42 -4.79 -7.22
C ASP A 30 34.42 -4.79 -8.39
N GLU A 31 34.94 -4.63 -9.61
CA GLU A 31 34.16 -4.57 -10.85
C GLU A 31 33.39 -5.86 -11.15
N ARG A 32 33.98 -7.03 -10.86
CA ARG A 32 33.37 -8.33 -11.14
C ARG A 32 32.22 -8.59 -10.17
N ALA A 33 32.43 -8.28 -8.89
CA ALA A 33 31.42 -8.37 -7.86
C ALA A 33 30.25 -7.41 -8.15
N ARG A 34 30.55 -6.17 -8.57
CA ARG A 34 29.53 -5.18 -8.92
C ARG A 34 28.65 -5.65 -10.07
N LYS A 35 29.25 -6.09 -11.17
CA LYS A 35 28.49 -6.66 -12.30
C LYS A 35 27.62 -7.83 -11.88
N LYS A 36 28.16 -8.74 -11.06
CA LYS A 36 27.41 -9.90 -10.58
C LYS A 36 26.23 -9.51 -9.69
N ILE A 37 26.42 -8.54 -8.80
CA ILE A 37 25.39 -8.06 -7.90
C ILE A 37 24.31 -7.30 -8.70
N GLU A 38 24.69 -6.42 -9.64
CA GLU A 38 23.72 -5.75 -10.53
C GLU A 38 22.88 -6.74 -11.34
N GLU A 39 23.47 -7.85 -11.82
CA GLU A 39 22.72 -8.91 -12.51
C GLU A 39 21.72 -9.61 -11.58
N LEU A 40 22.11 -9.92 -10.34
CA LEU A 40 21.22 -10.56 -9.36
C LEU A 40 20.06 -9.64 -8.99
N LEU A 41 20.37 -8.37 -8.75
CA LEU A 41 19.43 -7.31 -8.39
C LEU A 41 18.43 -6.96 -9.51
N ARG A 42 18.75 -7.26 -10.78
CA ARG A 42 17.79 -7.13 -11.89
C ARG A 42 16.91 -8.38 -12.08
N LYS A 43 17.38 -9.55 -11.64
CA LYS A 43 16.67 -10.83 -11.83
C LYS A 43 15.67 -11.12 -10.72
N GLU A 44 15.98 -10.69 -9.50
CA GLU A 44 15.15 -10.90 -8.32
C GLU A 44 14.46 -9.58 -7.96
N PRO A 45 13.12 -9.49 -8.00
CA PRO A 45 12.43 -8.31 -7.50
C PRO A 45 12.71 -8.16 -6.00
N LEU A 46 13.12 -6.97 -5.58
CA LEU A 46 13.44 -6.68 -4.17
C LEU A 46 12.27 -6.91 -3.21
N TRP A 47 11.04 -6.80 -3.73
CA TRP A 47 9.83 -7.00 -2.97
C TRP A 47 9.00 -8.11 -3.61
N PRO A 48 8.36 -8.96 -2.78
CA PRO A 48 7.40 -9.93 -3.28
C PRO A 48 6.22 -9.22 -3.97
N GLU A 49 5.50 -9.95 -4.82
CA GLU A 49 4.21 -9.47 -5.31
C GLU A 49 3.30 -9.09 -4.13
N PRO A 50 2.58 -7.96 -4.24
CA PRO A 50 1.78 -7.45 -3.14
C PRO A 50 0.71 -8.48 -2.85
N LEU A 51 0.48 -8.71 -1.56
CA LEU A 51 -0.58 -9.59 -1.12
C LEU A 51 -1.92 -8.97 -1.54
N LEU A 52 -2.49 -9.49 -2.63
CA LEU A 52 -3.83 -9.11 -3.05
C LEU A 52 -4.84 -9.83 -2.17
N GLN A 53 -5.07 -9.27 -0.98
CA GLN A 53 -6.07 -9.77 -0.08
C GLN A 53 -7.42 -9.14 -0.44
N LEU A 54 -8.34 -9.96 -0.94
CA LEU A 54 -9.76 -9.61 -0.99
C LEU A 54 -10.28 -9.67 0.44
N SER A 55 -10.10 -8.60 1.20
CA SER A 55 -10.77 -8.46 2.50
C SER A 55 -12.26 -8.41 2.21
N PRO A 56 -13.06 -9.42 2.62
CA PRO A 56 -14.50 -9.33 2.50
C PRO A 56 -14.93 -8.05 3.20
N ASN A 57 -15.79 -7.27 2.57
CA ASN A 57 -16.39 -6.14 3.27
C ASN A 57 -17.01 -6.67 4.55
N TYR A 58 -16.67 -6.08 5.69
CA TYR A 58 -17.38 -6.35 6.93
C TYR A 58 -18.87 -6.21 6.66
N ALA A 59 -19.67 -7.13 7.22
CA ALA A 59 -21.11 -7.01 7.13
C ALA A 59 -21.51 -5.62 7.62
N ARG A 60 -22.39 -4.94 6.86
CA ARG A 60 -22.91 -3.64 7.30
C ARG A 60 -23.66 -3.87 8.60
N GLY A 61 -23.08 -3.36 9.69
CA GLY A 61 -23.73 -3.35 11.00
C GLY A 61 -24.81 -2.29 11.09
N HIS A 62 -25.36 -2.15 12.29
CA HIS A 62 -26.33 -1.11 12.61
C HIS A 62 -25.74 0.30 12.45
N THR A 63 -26.58 1.25 12.07
CA THR A 63 -26.21 2.67 12.08
C THR A 63 -26.10 3.18 13.51
N ILE A 64 -25.41 4.31 13.72
CA ILE A 64 -25.29 4.94 15.04
C ILE A 64 -26.68 5.27 15.61
N ASP A 65 -27.62 5.73 14.76
CA ASP A 65 -29.00 6.01 15.18
C ASP A 65 -29.72 4.74 15.66
N GLN A 66 -29.59 3.64 14.94
CA GLN A 66 -30.17 2.35 15.34
C GLN A 66 -29.59 1.86 16.67
N LEU A 67 -28.29 2.04 16.89
CA LEU A 67 -27.65 1.66 18.15
C LEU A 67 -28.10 2.53 19.33
N VAL A 68 -28.44 3.80 19.10
CA VAL A 68 -29.05 4.67 20.12
C VAL A 68 -30.50 4.26 20.39
N GLU A 69 -31.29 3.95 19.36
CA GLU A 69 -32.66 3.44 19.51
C GLU A 69 -32.70 2.12 20.29
N MET A 70 -31.71 1.25 20.10
CA MET A 70 -31.53 0.01 20.86
C MET A 70 -31.06 0.23 22.31
N GLY A 71 -30.79 1.47 22.73
CA GLY A 71 -30.29 1.80 24.07
C GLY A 71 -28.84 1.35 24.33
N LEU A 72 -28.11 0.94 23.28
CA LEU A 72 -26.73 0.48 23.38
C LEU A 72 -25.73 1.64 23.37
N LEU A 73 -26.12 2.79 22.83
CA LEU A 73 -25.33 4.01 22.80
C LEU A 73 -26.07 5.17 23.46
N HIS A 74 -25.31 6.11 24.02
CA HIS A 74 -25.85 7.35 24.56
C HIS A 74 -26.42 8.21 23.43
N ARG A 75 -27.53 8.91 23.69
CA ARG A 75 -28.21 9.74 22.69
C ARG A 75 -27.29 10.77 22.03
N ASP A 76 -26.42 11.36 22.82
CA ASP A 76 -25.48 12.38 22.34
C ASP A 76 -24.46 11.82 21.34
N THR A 77 -24.16 10.52 21.39
CA THR A 77 -23.28 9.88 20.41
C THR A 77 -23.84 10.00 18.99
N ALA A 78 -25.16 9.84 18.82
CA ALA A 78 -25.79 10.05 17.51
C ALA A 78 -25.81 11.52 17.07
N LEU A 79 -25.76 12.47 18.01
CA LEU A 79 -25.68 13.90 17.68
C LEU A 79 -24.27 14.30 17.22
N THR A 80 -23.23 13.78 17.87
CA THR A 80 -21.82 14.08 17.54
C THR A 80 -21.39 13.52 16.19
N PHE A 81 -21.85 12.32 15.84
CA PHE A 81 -21.38 11.59 14.65
C PHE A 81 -22.37 11.62 13.48
N ARG A 82 -23.46 12.38 13.58
CA ARG A 82 -24.29 12.71 12.42
C ARG A 82 -23.51 13.64 11.51
N LYS A 83 -23.36 13.24 10.24
CA LYS A 83 -22.87 14.12 9.17
C LYS A 83 -23.87 15.22 8.86
#